data_AF-A0A7J8UY64-F1
#
_entry.id   AF-A0A7J8UY64-F1
#
_cell.length_a   1.000
_cell.length_b   1.000
_cell.length_c   1.000
_cell.angle_alpha   90.00
_cell.angle_beta   90.00
_cell.angle_gamma   90.00
#
_symmetry.space_group_name_H-M   'P 1'
#
loop_
_entity.id
_entity.type
_entity.pdbx_description
1 polymer ?
#
loop_
_entity_poly.entity_id
_entity_poly.type
_entity_poly.pdbx_seq_one_letter_code
_entity_poly.pdbx_strand_id
1 'polypeptide(L)' 'MMRVSFVALCVVALAVVIFSSESRTAEAKTCNPMKLLPCMSALTSSSPPSTSCCSRLKEQQPCLCGYIKNPALK' A
#
# COMPACT_ATOMS: atom_id res chain seq x y z
N MET A 1 13.89 40.09 0.36
CA MET A 1 13.39 39.30 -0.78
C MET A 1 13.87 37.84 -0.78
N MET A 2 15.16 37.56 -0.53
CA MET A 2 15.73 36.18 -0.56
C MET A 2 15.14 35.22 0.49
N ARG A 3 14.86 35.70 1.72
CA ARG A 3 14.29 34.88 2.81
C ARG A 3 12.86 34.43 2.55
N VAL A 4 12.05 35.28 1.92
CA VAL A 4 10.65 35.00 1.59
C VAL A 4 10.56 33.96 0.48
N SER A 5 11.50 34.02 -0.48
CA SER A 5 11.67 33.04 -1.55
C SER A 5 12.02 31.64 -1.01
N PHE A 6 12.93 31.57 -0.03
CA PHE A 6 13.32 30.29 0.58
C PHE A 6 12.18 29.65 1.38
N VAL A 7 11.45 30.44 2.17
CA VAL A 7 10.28 29.95 2.91
C VAL A 7 9.19 29.45 1.97
N ALA A 8 8.91 30.19 0.89
CA ALA A 8 7.94 29.75 -0.13
C ALA A 8 8.37 28.42 -0.78
N LEU A 9 9.65 28.26 -1.11
CA LEU A 9 10.21 27.02 -1.67
C LEU A 9 10.03 25.83 -0.72
N CYS A 10 10.31 26.01 0.58
CA CYS A 10 10.14 24.97 1.60
C CYS A 10 8.68 24.55 1.77
N VAL A 11 7.74 25.50 1.77
CA VAL A 11 6.31 25.21 1.90
C VAL A 11 5.80 24.43 0.68
N VAL A 12 6.23 24.80 -0.53
CA VAL A 12 5.88 24.08 -1.76
C VAL A 12 6.47 22.67 -1.74
N ALA A 13 7.72 22.50 -1.32
CA ALA A 13 8.34 21.18 -1.21
C ALA A 13 7.62 20.27 -0.20
N LEU A 14 7.23 20.81 0.96
CA LEU A 14 6.45 20.07 1.96
C LEU A 14 5.06 19.70 1.46
N ALA A 15 4.39 20.61 0.74
CA ALA A 15 3.10 20.32 0.10
C ALA A 15 3.23 19.20 -0.92
N VAL A 16 4.24 19.23 -1.80
CA VAL A 16 4.49 18.16 -2.78
C VAL A 16 4.74 16.82 -2.10
N VAL A 17 5.50 16.77 -0.99
CA VAL A 17 5.72 15.53 -0.23
C VAL A 17 4.42 14.99 0.37
N ILE A 18 3.59 15.86 0.96
CA ILE A 18 2.31 15.47 1.56
C ILE A 18 1.32 14.97 0.49
N PHE A 19 1.24 15.65 -0.66
CA PHE A 19 0.36 15.28 -1.77
C PHE A 19 0.89 14.08 -2.59
N SER A 20 2.19 13.82 -2.59
CA SER A 20 2.78 12.61 -3.20
C SER A 20 2.48 11.32 -2.42
N SER A 21 1.72 11.41 -1.32
CA SER A 21 1.08 10.26 -0.68
C SER A 21 -0.13 9.70 -1.45
N GLU A 22 -0.41 10.22 -2.65
CA GLU A 22 -1.24 9.50 -3.61
C GLU A 22 -0.60 8.14 -3.86
N SER A 23 -1.31 7.12 -3.39
CA SER A 23 -1.10 5.71 -3.65
C SER A 23 -0.41 5.54 -4.98
N ARG A 24 0.85 5.07 -4.96
CA ARG A 24 1.46 4.47 -6.14
C ARG A 24 0.44 3.45 -6.62
N THR A 25 -0.35 3.82 -7.62
CA THR A 25 -1.15 2.93 -8.43
C THR A 25 -0.11 2.16 -9.22
N ALA A 26 0.54 1.22 -8.51
CA ALA A 26 1.26 0.13 -9.12
C ALA A 26 0.32 -0.42 -10.18
N GLU A 27 0.81 -0.42 -11.42
CA GLU A 27 0.10 -0.85 -12.61
C GLU A 27 -0.99 -1.85 -12.29
N ALA A 28 -2.22 -1.54 -12.70
CA ALA A 28 -3.47 -2.12 -12.23
C ALA A 28 -3.52 -3.66 -12.22
N LYS A 29 -2.84 -4.29 -11.26
CA LYS A 29 -3.36 -5.46 -10.58
C LYS A 29 -4.37 -4.90 -9.61
N THR A 30 -5.65 -5.01 -9.99
CA THR A 30 -6.78 -4.66 -9.13
C THR A 30 -6.51 -5.18 -7.71
N CYS A 31 -6.26 -4.23 -6.79
CA CYS A 31 -6.12 -4.51 -5.37
C CYS A 31 -7.47 -5.08 -4.91
N ASN A 32 -7.51 -6.40 -4.74
CA ASN A 32 -8.70 -7.11 -4.31
C ASN A 32 -8.31 -8.06 -3.18
N PRO A 33 -8.73 -7.79 -1.93
CA PRO A 33 -8.39 -8.64 -0.78
C PRO A 33 -8.90 -10.08 -0.96
N MET A 34 -9.94 -10.32 -1.77
CA MET A 34 -10.44 -11.66 -2.07
C MET A 34 -9.42 -12.54 -2.80
N LYS A 35 -8.42 -11.97 -3.48
CA LYS A 35 -7.33 -12.75 -4.09
C LYS A 35 -6.43 -13.41 -3.04
N LEU A 36 -6.49 -12.99 -1.77
CA LEU A 36 -5.76 -13.61 -0.64
C LEU A 36 -6.54 -14.77 -0.01
N LEU A 37 -7.72 -15.12 -0.51
CA LEU A 37 -8.50 -16.28 -0.02
C LEU A 37 -7.69 -17.60 0.06
N PRO A 38 -6.78 -17.92 -0.89
CA PRO A 38 -5.92 -19.11 -0.77
C PRO A 38 -4.95 -19.10 0.42
N CYS A 39 -4.73 -17.93 1.05
CA CYS A 39 -3.91 -17.79 2.25
C CYS A 39 -4.69 -17.99 3.54
N MET A 40 -6.03 -18.12 3.50
CA MET A 40 -6.84 -18.13 4.72
C MET A 40 -6.44 -19.24 5.68
N SER A 41 -6.13 -20.43 5.17
CA SER A 41 -5.64 -21.56 5.97
C SER A 41 -4.32 -21.25 6.70
N ALA A 42 -3.41 -20.49 6.06
CA ALA A 42 -2.13 -20.09 6.66
C ALA A 42 -2.26 -18.87 7.59
N LEU A 43 -3.35 -18.10 7.46
CA LEU A 43 -3.66 -16.96 8.31
C LEU A 43 -4.44 -17.36 9.58
N THR A 44 -5.34 -18.34 9.48
CA THR A 44 -6.19 -18.80 10.59
C THR A 44 -5.63 -20.01 11.33
N SER A 45 -4.79 -20.79 10.65
CA SER A 45 -4.08 -21.93 11.22
C SER A 45 -2.60 -21.76 10.93
N SER A 46 -1.71 -22.13 11.84
CA SER A 46 -0.24 -22.10 11.64
C SER A 46 0.25 -23.12 10.61
N SER A 47 -0.60 -23.45 9.63
CA SER A 47 -0.29 -24.31 8.50
C SER A 47 0.61 -23.59 7.49
N PRO A 48 1.51 -24.32 6.82
CA PRO A 48 2.37 -23.73 5.81
C PRO A 48 1.55 -23.16 4.64
N PRO A 49 1.93 -21.99 4.09
CA PRO A 49 1.22 -21.39 2.97
C PRO A 49 1.38 -22.23 1.69
N SER A 50 0.30 -22.32 0.93
CA SER A 50 0.30 -22.95 -0.38
C SER A 50 1.07 -22.13 -1.42
N THR A 51 1.52 -22.76 -2.51
CA THR A 51 2.19 -22.07 -3.62
C THR A 51 1.30 -20.98 -4.24
N SER A 52 -0.01 -21.23 -4.30
CA SER A 52 -0.99 -20.26 -4.80
C SER A 52 -1.13 -19.06 -3.86
N CYS A 53 -1.15 -19.29 -2.54
CA CYS A 53 -1.08 -18.21 -1.54
C CYS A 53 0.16 -17.34 -1.77
N CYS A 54 1.36 -17.94 -1.83
CA CYS A 54 2.60 -17.18 -2.01
C CYS A 54 2.62 -16.38 -3.32
N SER A 55 2.11 -16.93 -4.42
CA SER A 55 1.99 -16.18 -5.68
C SER A 55 1.06 -14.98 -5.56
N ARG A 56 -0.13 -15.17 -4.98
CA ARG A 56 -1.12 -14.07 -4.79
C ARG A 56 -0.63 -13.01 -3.82
N LEU A 57 0.10 -13.42 -2.78
CA LEU A 57 0.67 -12.52 -1.78
C LEU A 57 1.75 -11.62 -2.39
N LYS A 58 2.66 -12.18 -3.19
CA LYS A 58 3.65 -11.42 -3.98
C LYS A 58 2.98 -10.48 -4.97
N GLU A 59 1.92 -10.95 -5.62
CA GLU A 59 1.12 -10.15 -6.55
C GLU A 59 0.53 -8.89 -5.91
N GLN A 60 0.14 -8.99 -4.63
CA GLN A 60 -0.54 -7.93 -3.90
C GLN A 60 0.35 -7.16 -2.93
N GLN A 61 1.66 -7.42 -2.93
CA GLN A 61 2.64 -6.72 -2.11
C GLN A 61 2.45 -5.18 -2.07
N PRO A 62 2.22 -4.46 -3.20
CA PRO A 62 1.99 -3.00 -3.14
C PRO A 62 0.69 -2.59 -2.44
N CYS A 63 -0.32 -3.48 -2.40
CA CYS A 63 -1.62 -3.20 -1.78
C CYS A 63 -1.66 -3.50 -0.27
N LEU A 64 -0.71 -4.30 0.26
CA LEU A 64 -0.77 -4.82 1.64
C LEU A 64 -0.83 -3.70 2.69
N CYS A 65 -0.03 -2.65 2.54
CA CYS A 65 -0.09 -1.51 3.46
C CYS A 65 -1.44 -0.79 3.40
N GLY A 66 -2.08 -0.74 2.23
CA GLY A 66 -3.42 -0.18 2.07
C GLY A 66 -4.47 -1.02 2.79
N TYR A 67 -4.36 -2.35 2.74
CA TYR A 67 -5.27 -3.25 3.46
C TYR A 67 -5.17 -3.09 4.98
N ILE A 68 -3.95 -3.02 5.52
CA ILE A 68 -3.71 -2.85 6.96
C ILE A 68 -4.26 -1.52 7.48
N LYS A 69 -4.18 -0.46 6.67
CA LYS A 69 -4.62 0.89 7.05
C LYS A 69 -6.12 1.10 6.83
N ASN A 70 -6.80 0.22 6.10
CA ASN A 70 -8.22 0.38 5.80
C ASN A 70 -9.08 -0.16 6.96
N PRO A 71 -9.78 0.70 7.72
CA PRO A 71 -10.61 0.27 8.84
C PRO A 71 -11.80 -0.61 8.43
N ALA A 72 -12.23 -0.55 7.16
CA ALA A 72 -13.31 -1.41 6.65
C ALA A 72 -12.87 -2.86 6.41
N LEU A 73 -11.56 -3.15 6.46
CA LEU A 73 -10.98 -4.49 6.29
C LEU A 73 -10.45 -5.07 7.62
N LYS A 74 -10.80 -4.45 8.75
CA LYS A 74 -10.40 -4.90 10.09
C LYS A 74 -11.28 -6.03 10.60
#